data_AF-A0A971GI91-F1
#
_entry.id   AF-A0A971GI91-F1
#
_cell.length_a   1.000
_cell.length_b   1.000
_cell.length_c   1.000
_cell.angle_alpha   90.00
_cell.angle_beta   90.00
_cell.angle_gamma   90.00
#
_symmetry.space_group_name_H-M   'P 1'
#
loop_
_entity.id
_entity.type
_entity.pdbx_description
1 polymer ?
#
loop_
_entity_poly.entity_id
_entity_poly.type
_entity_poly.pdbx_seq_one_letter_code
_entity_poly.pdbx_strand_id
1 'polypeptide(L)'
;MARKLRIKGQGLTHHCFSRCHGKKNLLLGKYGRKYFIEAIKMCQEKYHFELVAAEIVANHIHLVIRTFEQQPSISHIMQFIKARIAEKYNRAMGTTGAFWNERFGSTIIEEAEDPQQYLLWLLWYIGYNPVRKGIARNPRDTAIGFINCYLAENCEVSVKITLHPYFTRLGSCFEERVNKFLFYEDAHLKRLALCF
;
A
#
# COMPACT_ATOMS: atom_id res chain seq x y z
N MET A 1 12.17 -26.25 2.54
CA MET A 1 11.64 -26.15 1.16
C MET A 1 12.33 -25.00 0.44
N ALA A 2 12.81 -25.24 -0.77
CA ALA A 2 13.28 -24.17 -1.65
C ALA A 2 12.12 -23.20 -1.92
N ARG A 3 12.34 -21.91 -1.67
CA ARG A 3 11.28 -20.89 -1.78
C ARG A 3 11.05 -20.54 -3.24
N LYS A 4 9.79 -20.49 -3.67
CA LYS A 4 9.39 -20.11 -5.05
C LYS A 4 10.13 -18.84 -5.51
N LEU A 5 10.68 -18.88 -6.72
CA LEU A 5 11.32 -17.72 -7.35
C LEU A 5 10.29 -16.57 -7.43
N ARG A 6 10.74 -15.36 -7.12
CA ARG A 6 9.90 -14.17 -7.32
C ARG A 6 9.90 -13.84 -8.80
N ILE A 7 8.72 -13.77 -9.41
CA ILE A 7 8.53 -13.12 -10.70
C ILE A 7 8.83 -11.64 -10.47
N LYS A 8 9.92 -11.15 -11.08
CA LYS A 8 10.31 -9.74 -11.05
C LYS A 8 9.72 -9.09 -12.29
N GLY A 9 8.39 -8.94 -12.31
CA GLY A 9 7.73 -8.20 -13.38
C GLY A 9 8.12 -6.73 -13.25
N GLN A 10 9.09 -6.29 -14.05
CA GLN A 10 9.43 -4.87 -14.14
C GLN A 10 8.35 -4.17 -14.98
N GLY A 11 8.10 -2.88 -14.74
CA GLY A 11 7.05 -2.16 -15.46
C GLY A 11 5.62 -2.47 -14.99
N LEU A 12 5.48 -3.34 -13.98
CA LEU A 12 4.19 -3.80 -13.47
C LEU A 12 3.83 -3.21 -12.11
N THR A 13 2.58 -3.43 -11.71
CA THR A 13 2.02 -3.01 -10.44
C THR A 13 2.05 -4.15 -9.43
N HIS A 14 2.58 -3.87 -8.25
CA HIS A 14 2.75 -4.87 -7.20
C HIS A 14 1.96 -4.50 -5.95
N HIS A 15 1.16 -5.43 -5.45
CA HIS A 15 0.68 -5.38 -4.07
C HIS A 15 1.72 -5.99 -3.14
N CYS A 16 2.36 -5.14 -2.36
CA CYS A 16 3.38 -5.52 -1.41
C CYS A 16 2.84 -5.48 0.02
N PHE A 17 3.26 -6.43 0.84
CA PHE A 17 3.00 -6.40 2.28
C PHE A 17 4.17 -6.90 3.10
N SER A 18 4.30 -6.40 4.33
CA SER A 18 5.31 -6.86 5.29
C SER A 18 4.76 -6.82 6.70
N ARG A 19 5.11 -7.84 7.49
CA ARG A 19 4.64 -8.02 8.86
C ARG A 19 5.81 -7.92 9.84
N CYS A 20 5.56 -7.27 10.97
CA CYS A 20 6.50 -7.14 12.07
C CYS A 20 6.87 -8.51 12.66
N HIS A 21 8.09 -8.61 13.17
CA HIS A 21 8.60 -9.82 13.80
C HIS A 21 7.68 -10.29 14.95
N GLY A 22 7.42 -11.59 15.01
CA GLY A 22 6.52 -12.19 16.01
C GLY A 22 5.07 -11.69 15.97
N LYS A 23 4.63 -11.06 14.87
CA LYS A 23 3.32 -10.39 14.75
C LYS A 23 3.09 -9.29 15.81
N LYS A 24 4.17 -8.78 16.43
CA LYS A 24 4.13 -7.74 17.45
C LYS A 24 3.57 -6.44 16.87
N ASN A 25 2.84 -5.70 17.70
CA ASN A 25 2.23 -4.43 17.33
C ASN A 25 3.23 -3.25 17.31
N LEU A 26 4.39 -3.44 16.67
CA LEU A 26 5.49 -2.45 16.65
C LEU A 26 5.14 -1.18 15.86
N LEU A 27 4.14 -1.25 14.98
CA LEU A 27 3.70 -0.12 14.18
C LEU A 27 2.55 0.65 14.84
N LEU A 28 2.07 0.20 16.00
CA LEU A 28 1.01 0.87 16.75
C LEU A 28 1.55 2.17 17.38
N GLY A 29 0.80 3.27 17.23
CA GLY A 29 1.13 4.57 17.80
C GLY A 29 1.98 5.47 16.91
N LYS A 30 2.43 6.59 17.49
CA LYS A 30 3.00 7.72 16.72
C LYS A 30 4.33 7.40 16.03
N TYR A 31 5.19 6.57 16.63
CA TYR A 31 6.51 6.26 16.08
C TYR A 31 6.42 5.39 14.84
N GLY A 32 5.58 4.34 14.86
CA GLY A 32 5.34 3.48 13.70
C GLY A 32 4.86 4.27 12.50
N ARG A 33 3.83 5.11 12.69
CA ARG A 33 3.29 6.02 11.66
C ARG A 33 4.36 6.97 11.13
N LYS A 34 5.07 7.66 12.03
CA LYS A 34 6.11 8.64 11.67
C LYS A 34 7.18 8.00 10.77
N TYR A 35 7.76 6.88 11.20
CA TYR A 35 8.86 6.25 10.46
C TYR A 35 8.41 5.56 9.18
N PHE A 36 7.16 5.11 9.11
CA PHE A 36 6.56 4.62 7.86
C PHE A 36 6.45 5.74 6.81
N ILE A 37 5.86 6.88 7.19
CA ILE A 37 5.72 8.05 6.30
C ILE A 37 7.08 8.57 5.86
N GLU A 38 8.01 8.77 6.80
CA GLU A 38 9.38 9.23 6.49
C GLU A 38 10.10 8.27 5.54
N ALA A 39 10.00 6.97 5.77
CA ALA A 39 10.64 5.98 4.90
C ALA A 39 10.10 6.00 3.47
N ILE A 40 8.79 6.21 3.31
CA ILE A 40 8.17 6.35 1.99
C ILE A 40 8.66 7.63 1.31
N LYS A 41 8.62 8.79 1.99
CA LYS A 41 9.08 10.07 1.43
C LYS A 41 10.54 9.98 0.96
N MET A 42 11.42 9.50 1.83
CA MET A 42 12.83 9.29 1.48
C MET A 42 13.00 8.34 0.29
N CYS A 43 12.10 7.37 0.12
CA CYS A 43 12.14 6.45 -1.01
C CYS A 43 11.69 7.12 -2.30
N GLN A 44 10.61 7.92 -2.25
CA GLN A 44 10.10 8.69 -3.39
C GLN A 44 11.06 9.79 -3.84
N GLU A 45 11.85 10.35 -2.92
CA GLU A 45 12.93 11.29 -3.24
C GLU A 45 14.11 10.57 -3.92
N LYS A 46 14.41 9.34 -3.50
CA LYS A 46 15.57 8.58 -4.00
C LYS A 46 15.31 7.86 -5.32
N TYR A 47 14.09 7.38 -5.54
CA TYR A 47 13.76 6.44 -6.60
C TYR A 47 12.52 6.89 -7.34
N HIS A 48 12.52 6.69 -8.66
CA HIS A 48 11.34 6.93 -9.48
C HIS A 48 10.47 5.68 -9.54
N PHE A 49 9.28 5.77 -8.96
CA PHE A 49 8.21 4.79 -9.01
C PHE A 49 6.88 5.49 -8.68
N GLU A 50 5.77 4.81 -8.87
CA GLU A 50 4.47 5.32 -8.46
C GLU A 50 3.94 4.58 -7.25
N LEU A 51 3.60 5.33 -6.21
CA LEU A 51 2.92 4.82 -5.05
C LEU A 51 1.41 4.97 -5.26
N VAL A 52 0.74 3.86 -5.54
CA VAL A 52 -0.70 3.81 -5.85
C VAL A 52 -1.53 3.77 -4.56
N ALA A 53 -1.05 3.07 -3.54
CA ALA A 53 -1.68 3.01 -2.22
C ALA A 53 -0.63 2.75 -1.13
N ALA A 54 -0.89 3.28 0.06
CA ALA A 54 -0.10 2.99 1.24
C ALA A 54 -0.98 2.95 2.48
N GLU A 55 -0.86 1.88 3.26
CA GLU A 55 -1.57 1.75 4.53
C GLU A 55 -0.73 1.01 5.56
N ILE A 56 -0.91 1.42 6.81
CA ILE A 56 -0.21 0.91 7.99
C ILE A 56 -1.24 0.50 9.04
N VAL A 57 -1.05 -0.69 9.60
CA VAL A 57 -1.80 -1.14 10.78
C VAL A 57 -0.82 -1.65 11.83
N ALA A 58 -1.33 -2.07 12.99
CA ALA A 58 -0.55 -2.30 14.20
C ALA A 58 0.71 -3.17 14.01
N ASN A 59 0.66 -4.20 13.15
CA ASN A 59 1.77 -5.14 12.96
C ASN A 59 2.13 -5.40 11.49
N HIS A 60 1.56 -4.70 10.52
CA HIS A 60 1.93 -4.85 9.12
C HIS A 60 1.65 -3.60 8.30
N ILE A 61 2.31 -3.53 7.15
CA ILE A 61 2.13 -2.48 6.13
C ILE A 61 1.65 -3.11 4.82
N HIS A 62 0.88 -2.33 4.06
CA HIS A 62 0.47 -2.61 2.69
C HIS A 62 0.88 -1.45 1.79
N LEU A 63 1.45 -1.77 0.64
CA LEU A 63 1.85 -0.81 -0.38
C LEU A 63 1.41 -1.35 -1.74
N VAL A 64 0.86 -0.49 -2.60
CA VAL A 64 0.68 -0.79 -4.02
C VAL A 64 1.63 0.11 -4.79
N ILE A 65 2.57 -0.49 -5.51
CA ILE A 65 3.66 0.22 -6.18
C ILE A 65 3.70 -0.21 -7.63
N ARG A 66 3.66 0.77 -8.56
CA ARG A 66 3.95 0.55 -9.98
C ARG A 66 5.40 0.90 -10.26
N THR A 67 6.12 -0.04 -10.86
CA THR A 67 7.52 0.11 -11.28
C THR A 67 7.61 0.46 -12.76
N PHE A 68 8.80 0.81 -13.25
CA PHE A 68 9.07 1.13 -14.66
C PHE A 68 10.31 0.39 -15.16
N GLU A 69 10.38 0.04 -16.45
CA GLU A 69 11.43 -0.84 -17.03
C GLU A 69 12.87 -0.50 -16.62
N GLN A 70 13.25 0.78 -16.67
CA GLN A 70 14.63 1.23 -16.38
C GLN A 70 14.78 1.86 -14.98
N GLN A 71 13.90 1.51 -14.06
CA GLN A 71 13.84 2.06 -12.70
C GLN A 71 14.08 0.96 -11.65
N PRO A 72 14.33 1.30 -10.37
CA PRO A 72 14.59 0.28 -9.36
C PRO A 72 13.46 -0.75 -9.27
N SER A 73 13.85 -2.03 -9.22
CA SER A 73 12.90 -3.12 -9.01
C SER A 73 12.11 -2.96 -7.71
N ILE A 74 10.94 -3.60 -7.64
CA ILE A 74 10.13 -3.66 -6.42
C ILE A 74 10.91 -4.18 -5.20
N SER A 75 11.91 -5.04 -5.42
CA SER A 75 12.77 -5.54 -4.34
C SER A 75 13.66 -4.46 -3.76
N HIS A 76 14.23 -3.57 -4.58
CA HIS A 76 15.03 -2.44 -4.10
C HIS A 76 14.17 -1.43 -3.34
N ILE A 77 13.00 -1.09 -3.87
CA ILE A 77 12.05 -0.16 -3.23
C ILE A 77 11.63 -0.68 -1.86
N MET A 78 11.15 -1.93 -1.80
CA MET A 78 10.71 -2.54 -0.54
C MET A 78 11.86 -2.76 0.45
N GLN A 79 13.06 -3.09 -0.03
CA GLN A 79 14.25 -3.19 0.84
C GLN A 79 14.55 -1.84 1.49
N PHE A 80 14.54 -0.76 0.71
CA PHE A 80 14.79 0.58 1.22
C PHE A 80 13.78 0.99 2.28
N ILE A 81 12.48 0.91 1.96
CA ILE A 81 11.39 1.30 2.89
C ILE A 81 11.50 0.51 4.20
N LYS A 82 11.60 -0.83 4.10
CA LYS A 82 11.69 -1.70 5.27
C LYS A 82 12.92 -1.42 6.13
N ALA A 83 14.08 -1.21 5.50
CA ALA A 83 15.32 -0.92 6.21
C ALA A 83 15.24 0.42 6.96
N ARG A 84 14.72 1.48 6.32
CA ARG A 84 14.57 2.80 6.94
C ARG A 84 13.61 2.76 8.14
N ILE A 85 12.49 2.05 8.03
CA ILE A 85 11.55 1.88 9.16
C ILE A 85 12.23 1.17 10.33
N ALA A 86 12.87 0.02 10.05
CA ALA A 86 13.52 -0.79 11.08
C ALA A 86 14.65 -0.03 11.78
N GLU A 87 15.52 0.65 11.03
CA GLU A 87 16.63 1.43 11.57
C GLU A 87 16.12 2.55 12.48
N LYS A 88 15.18 3.37 11.99
CA LYS A 88 14.66 4.52 12.74
C LYS A 88 13.89 4.07 13.99
N TYR A 89 13.08 3.03 13.88
CA TYR A 89 12.34 2.49 15.02
C TYR A 89 13.29 1.93 16.09
N ASN A 90 14.23 1.08 15.70
CA ASN A 90 15.19 0.48 16.63
C ASN A 90 16.03 1.54 17.34
N ARG A 91 16.52 2.55 16.61
CA ARG A 91 17.25 3.69 17.20
C ARG A 91 16.39 4.45 18.21
N ALA A 92 15.12 4.73 17.87
CA ALA A 92 14.22 5.49 18.73
C ALA A 92 13.81 4.73 20.00
N MET A 93 13.73 3.40 19.93
CA MET A 93 13.35 2.55 21.05
C MET A 93 14.55 2.00 21.85
N GLY A 94 15.78 2.30 21.43
CA GLY A 94 16.99 1.72 22.03
C GLY A 94 17.07 0.19 21.88
N THR A 95 16.37 -0.39 20.91
CA THR A 95 16.30 -1.84 20.70
C THR A 95 17.22 -2.30 19.57
N THR A 96 17.66 -3.55 19.64
CA THR A 96 18.39 -4.22 18.56
C THR A 96 17.62 -5.44 18.06
N GLY A 97 17.99 -5.96 16.89
CA GLY A 97 17.40 -7.17 16.32
C GLY A 97 16.33 -6.94 15.25
N ALA A 98 15.63 -8.03 14.90
CA ALA A 98 14.74 -8.08 13.75
C ALA A 98 13.44 -7.31 13.97
N PHE A 99 13.20 -6.29 13.14
CA PHE A 99 11.92 -5.57 13.11
C PHE A 99 10.87 -6.29 12.26
N TRP A 100 11.29 -6.87 11.13
CA TRP A 100 10.41 -7.57 10.18
C TRP A 100 10.54 -9.08 10.35
N ASN A 101 9.44 -9.81 10.17
CA ASN A 101 9.44 -11.27 10.32
C ASN A 101 10.19 -11.98 9.19
N GLU A 102 9.88 -11.60 7.94
CA GLU A 102 10.42 -12.24 6.75
C GLU A 102 10.56 -11.24 5.59
N ARG A 103 10.92 -11.76 4.41
CA ARG A 103 10.86 -11.01 3.15
C ARG A 103 9.42 -10.52 2.91
N PHE A 104 9.26 -9.40 2.20
CA PHE A 104 7.93 -8.92 1.85
C PHE A 104 7.18 -9.93 0.95
N GLY A 105 5.86 -10.02 1.09
CA GLY A 105 4.98 -10.66 0.11
C GLY A 105 4.70 -9.70 -1.03
N SER A 106 4.54 -10.23 -2.24
CA SER A 106 4.25 -9.47 -3.46
C SER A 106 3.35 -10.29 -4.37
N THR A 107 2.29 -9.68 -4.88
CA THR A 107 1.50 -10.18 -6.02
C THR A 107 1.53 -9.14 -7.14
N ILE A 108 1.51 -9.59 -8.40
CA ILE A 108 1.46 -8.73 -9.58
C ILE A 108 -0.02 -8.53 -9.93
N ILE A 109 -0.46 -7.28 -10.05
CA ILE A 109 -1.86 -6.95 -10.31
C ILE A 109 -2.27 -7.40 -11.72
N GLU A 110 -1.36 -7.22 -12.68
CA GLU A 110 -1.56 -7.53 -14.10
C GLU A 110 -1.64 -9.04 -14.40
N GLU A 111 -1.37 -9.91 -13.42
CA GLU A 111 -1.53 -11.37 -13.54
C GLU A 111 -2.95 -11.86 -13.16
N ALA A 112 -3.84 -10.97 -12.68
CA ALA A 112 -5.24 -11.30 -12.42
C ALA A 112 -6.05 -11.52 -13.73
N GLU A 113 -7.19 -12.20 -13.67
CA GLU A 113 -8.08 -12.39 -14.83
C GLU A 113 -8.66 -11.05 -15.28
N ASP A 114 -9.06 -10.21 -14.32
CA ASP A 114 -9.39 -8.79 -14.55
C ASP A 114 -8.53 -7.87 -13.66
N PRO A 115 -7.37 -7.42 -14.15
CA PRO A 115 -6.46 -6.54 -13.40
C PRO A 115 -7.07 -5.20 -12.98
N GLN A 116 -7.98 -4.65 -13.78
CA GLN A 116 -8.62 -3.36 -13.47
C GLN A 116 -9.57 -3.53 -12.29
N GLN A 117 -10.49 -4.50 -12.38
CA GLN A 117 -11.42 -4.78 -11.29
C GLN A 117 -10.68 -5.21 -10.03
N TYR A 118 -9.66 -6.06 -10.17
CA TYR A 118 -8.84 -6.51 -9.05
C TYR A 118 -8.18 -5.36 -8.30
N LEU A 119 -7.54 -4.42 -9.02
CA LEU A 119 -6.92 -3.26 -8.37
C LEU A 119 -7.96 -2.40 -7.63
N LEU A 120 -9.08 -2.08 -8.28
CA LEU A 120 -10.07 -1.17 -7.72
C LEU A 120 -10.71 -1.74 -6.44
N TRP A 121 -10.97 -3.04 -6.42
CA TRP A 121 -11.38 -3.73 -5.20
C TRP A 121 -10.26 -3.76 -4.15
N LEU A 122 -9.03 -4.04 -4.56
CA LEU A 122 -7.88 -4.10 -3.66
C LEU A 122 -7.64 -2.77 -2.95
N LEU A 123 -7.83 -1.63 -3.62
CA LEU A 123 -7.73 -0.31 -2.99
C LEU A 123 -8.70 -0.17 -1.81
N TRP A 124 -9.96 -0.58 -1.97
CA TRP A 124 -10.93 -0.58 -0.87
C TRP A 124 -10.58 -1.62 0.20
N TYR A 125 -10.17 -2.83 -0.18
CA TYR A 125 -9.69 -3.82 0.79
C TYR A 125 -8.54 -3.27 1.66
N ILE A 126 -7.60 -2.54 1.06
CA ILE A 126 -6.50 -1.90 1.77
C ILE A 126 -7.02 -0.75 2.63
N GLY A 127 -7.89 0.12 2.11
CA GLY A 127 -8.48 1.24 2.84
C GLY A 127 -9.27 0.81 4.07
N TYR A 128 -9.94 -0.35 4.02
CA TYR A 128 -10.66 -0.93 5.16
C TYR A 128 -9.77 -1.72 6.13
N ASN A 129 -8.47 -1.88 5.88
CA ASN A 129 -7.58 -2.59 6.82
C ASN A 129 -7.56 -1.98 8.22
N PRO A 130 -7.38 -0.65 8.39
CA PRO A 130 -7.41 -0.03 9.72
C PRO A 130 -8.76 -0.20 10.41
N VAL A 131 -9.87 -0.16 9.66
CA VAL A 131 -11.23 -0.39 10.19
C VAL A 131 -11.40 -1.81 10.71
N ARG A 132 -11.01 -2.82 9.91
CA ARG A 132 -11.04 -4.24 10.32
C ARG A 132 -10.13 -4.55 11.51
N LYS A 133 -9.15 -3.71 11.79
CA LYS A 133 -8.24 -3.82 12.93
C LYS A 133 -8.64 -2.95 14.12
N GLY A 134 -9.77 -2.24 14.05
CA GLY A 134 -10.24 -1.35 15.12
C GLY A 134 -9.36 -0.12 15.34
N ILE A 135 -8.53 0.25 14.35
CA ILE A 135 -7.62 1.39 14.41
C ILE A 135 -8.32 2.68 13.95
N ALA A 136 -9.27 2.57 13.03
CA ALA A 136 -10.07 3.68 12.51
C ALA A 136 -11.56 3.28 12.46
N ARG A 137 -12.46 4.27 12.50
CA ARG A 137 -13.90 4.03 12.34
C ARG A 137 -14.33 4.01 10.87
N ASN A 138 -13.66 4.78 10.02
CA ASN A 138 -13.94 4.92 8.59
C ASN A 138 -12.63 4.78 7.79
N PRO A 139 -12.62 4.17 6.60
CA PRO A 139 -11.44 4.12 5.73
C PRO A 139 -10.94 5.51 5.29
N ARG A 140 -11.77 6.56 5.39
CA ARG A 140 -11.43 7.95 5.08
C ARG A 140 -10.65 8.64 6.19
N ASP A 141 -10.69 8.10 7.41
CA ASP A 141 -10.11 8.71 8.63
C ASP A 141 -8.81 8.02 9.06
N THR A 142 -8.08 7.40 8.12
CA THR A 142 -6.84 6.69 8.45
C THR A 142 -5.65 7.63 8.58
N ALA A 143 -4.59 7.14 9.22
CA ALA A 143 -3.34 7.86 9.41
C ALA A 143 -2.70 8.32 8.09
N ILE A 144 -2.91 7.58 7.00
CA ILE A 144 -2.39 7.91 5.69
C ILE A 144 -3.45 8.61 4.85
N GLY A 145 -4.71 8.17 4.93
CA GLY A 145 -5.82 8.75 4.17
C GLY A 145 -5.70 8.54 2.67
N PHE A 146 -4.91 7.55 2.20
CA PHE A 146 -4.62 7.38 0.76
C PHE A 146 -5.88 7.23 -0.09
N ILE A 147 -6.95 6.64 0.46
CA ILE A 147 -8.20 6.44 -0.26
C ILE A 147 -8.85 7.77 -0.63
N ASN A 148 -8.62 8.83 0.16
CA ASN A 148 -9.17 10.16 -0.10
C ASN A 148 -8.61 10.77 -1.38
N CYS A 149 -7.39 10.38 -1.81
CA CYS A 149 -6.85 10.75 -3.12
C CYS A 149 -7.71 10.25 -4.29
N TYR A 150 -8.50 9.21 -4.09
CA TYR A 150 -9.43 8.66 -5.09
C TYR A 150 -10.85 9.20 -4.95
N LEU A 151 -11.13 10.03 -3.93
CA LEU A 151 -12.48 10.51 -3.60
C LEU A 151 -12.62 12.03 -3.68
N ALA A 152 -11.52 12.77 -3.55
CA ALA A 152 -11.51 14.23 -3.63
C ALA A 152 -10.40 14.71 -4.56
N GLU A 153 -10.71 15.69 -5.41
CA GLU A 153 -9.71 16.37 -6.22
C GLU A 153 -8.69 17.08 -5.33
N ASN A 154 -7.42 17.08 -5.77
CA ASN A 154 -6.33 17.77 -5.08
C ASN A 154 -6.16 17.40 -3.59
N CYS A 155 -6.55 16.18 -3.20
CA CYS A 155 -6.38 15.70 -1.84
C CYS A 155 -4.88 15.59 -1.48
N GLU A 156 -4.46 16.39 -0.49
CA GLU A 156 -3.12 16.31 0.06
C GLU A 156 -3.06 15.31 1.21
N VAL A 157 -2.18 14.32 1.08
CA VAL A 157 -1.88 13.37 2.14
C VAL A 157 -0.39 13.34 2.44
N SER A 158 -0.02 12.67 3.54
CA SER A 158 1.35 12.69 4.06
C SER A 158 2.40 12.07 3.13
N VAL A 159 2.01 11.36 2.08
CA VAL A 159 2.91 10.75 1.08
C VAL A 159 2.34 11.01 -0.31
N LYS A 160 3.18 11.12 -1.34
CA LYS A 160 2.67 11.37 -2.70
C LYS A 160 1.98 10.11 -3.22
N ILE A 161 0.67 10.17 -3.47
CA ILE A 161 -0.08 9.09 -4.09
C ILE A 161 -0.28 9.41 -5.57
N THR A 162 -0.07 8.42 -6.45
CA THR A 162 -0.34 8.53 -7.88
C THR A 162 -1.57 7.71 -8.24
N LEU A 163 -2.55 8.35 -8.89
CA LEU A 163 -3.77 7.68 -9.33
C LEU A 163 -3.45 6.74 -10.50
N HIS A 164 -3.76 5.46 -10.33
CA HIS A 164 -3.44 4.43 -11.31
C HIS A 164 -4.26 4.58 -12.61
N PRO A 165 -3.73 4.21 -13.79
CA PRO A 165 -4.50 4.21 -15.04
C PRO A 165 -5.77 3.36 -15.04
N TYR A 166 -5.87 2.35 -14.17
CA TYR A 166 -7.12 1.59 -13.98
C TYR A 166 -8.23 2.42 -13.33
N PHE A 167 -7.88 3.39 -12.47
CA PHE A 167 -8.84 4.33 -11.92
C PHE A 167 -9.17 5.45 -12.92
N THR A 168 -8.16 6.05 -13.57
CA THR A 168 -8.40 7.17 -14.49
C THR A 168 -9.22 6.78 -15.72
N ARG A 169 -9.18 5.50 -16.13
CA ARG A 169 -10.02 4.96 -17.20
C ARG A 169 -11.48 4.71 -16.83
N LEU A 170 -11.86 4.83 -15.55
CA LEU A 170 -13.26 4.63 -15.16
C LEU A 170 -14.21 5.65 -15.79
N GLY A 171 -13.77 6.89 -16.00
CA GLY A 171 -14.65 7.96 -16.48
C GLY A 171 -13.89 9.08 -17.18
N SER A 172 -14.64 9.89 -17.91
CA SER A 172 -14.11 11.03 -18.66
C SER A 172 -13.69 12.19 -17.75
N CYS A 173 -14.43 12.40 -16.65
CA CYS A 173 -14.14 13.39 -15.62
C CYS A 173 -13.90 12.73 -14.24
N PHE A 174 -13.43 13.50 -13.25
CA PHE A 174 -13.15 13.00 -11.91
C PHE A 174 -14.41 12.48 -11.22
N GLU A 175 -15.50 13.22 -11.28
CA GLU A 175 -16.79 12.84 -10.69
C GLU A 175 -17.28 11.47 -11.18
N GLU A 176 -17.26 11.23 -12.49
CA GLU A 176 -17.61 9.93 -13.07
C GLU A 176 -16.72 8.80 -12.54
N ARG A 177 -15.41 9.05 -12.40
CA ARG A 177 -14.46 8.06 -11.87
C ARG A 177 -14.77 7.75 -10.41
N VAL A 178 -15.04 8.76 -9.58
CA VAL A 178 -15.41 8.59 -8.17
C VAL A 178 -16.71 7.79 -8.05
N ASN A 179 -17.75 8.16 -8.80
CA ASN A 179 -19.05 7.47 -8.77
C ASN A 179 -18.91 5.98 -9.09
N LYS A 180 -18.13 5.64 -10.14
CA LYS A 180 -17.83 4.24 -10.48
C LYS A 180 -16.91 3.58 -9.47
N PHE A 181 -16.00 4.31 -8.84
CA PHE A 181 -15.11 3.75 -7.82
C PHE A 181 -15.85 3.43 -6.51
N LEU A 182 -16.88 4.20 -6.16
CA LEU A 182 -17.72 3.95 -4.98
C LEU A 182 -18.54 2.65 -5.09
N PHE A 183 -18.81 2.15 -6.30
CA PHE A 183 -19.39 0.82 -6.49
C PHE A 183 -18.54 -0.28 -5.82
N TYR A 184 -17.21 -0.17 -5.90
CA TYR A 184 -16.31 -1.16 -5.28
C TYR A 184 -16.30 -1.07 -3.74
N GLU A 185 -16.59 0.09 -3.16
CA GLU A 185 -16.81 0.22 -1.72
C GLU A 185 -18.07 -0.52 -1.29
N ASP A 186 -19.19 -0.27 -1.98
CA ASP A 186 -20.47 -0.91 -1.72
C ASP A 186 -20.37 -2.43 -1.86
N ALA A 187 -19.71 -2.91 -2.92
CA ALA A 187 -19.44 -4.32 -3.12
C ALA A 187 -18.58 -4.92 -2.00
N HIS A 188 -17.55 -4.19 -1.53
CA HIS A 188 -16.72 -4.60 -0.39
C HIS A 188 -17.54 -4.73 0.90
N LEU A 189 -18.40 -3.75 1.20
CA LEU A 189 -19.25 -3.73 2.39
C LEU A 189 -20.29 -4.86 2.37
N LYS A 190 -20.89 -5.12 1.21
CA LYS A 190 -21.85 -6.22 0.99
C LYS A 190 -21.20 -7.60 0.90
N ARG A 191 -19.86 -7.68 0.94
CA ARG A 191 -19.08 -8.92 0.78
C ARG A 191 -19.44 -9.68 -0.50
N LEU A 192 -19.72 -8.96 -1.57
CA LEU A 192 -20.00 -9.57 -2.87
C LEU A 192 -18.76 -10.33 -3.35
N ALA A 193 -18.97 -11.55 -3.84
CA ALA A 193 -17.93 -12.31 -4.52
C ALA A 193 -17.72 -11.66 -5.90
N LEU A 194 -16.76 -10.73 -5.96
CA LEU A 194 -16.26 -10.24 -7.22
C LEU A 194 -15.24 -11.26 -7.74
N CYS A 195 -15.52 -11.84 -8.90
CA CYS A 195 -14.58 -12.72 -9.59
C CYS A 195 -13.48 -11.85 -10.22
N PHE A 196 -12.22 -12.16 -9.93
CA PHE A 196 -11.04 -11.44 -10.41
C PHE A 196 -9.95 -12.41 -10.83
#